data_AF-A0A6A6YDB2-F1
#
_entry.id   AF-A0A6A6YDB2-F1
#
_cell.length_a   1.000
_cell.length_b   1.000
_cell.length_c   1.000
_cell.angle_alpha   90.00
_cell.angle_beta   90.00
_cell.angle_gamma   90.00
#
_symmetry.space_group_name_H-M   'P 1'
#
loop_
_entity.id
_entity.type
_entity.pdbx_description
1 polymer ?
#
loop_
_entity_poly.entity_id
_entity_poly.type
_entity_poly.pdbx_seq_one_letter_code
_entity_poly.pdbx_strand_id
1 'polypeptide(L)'
;EDAVVKLVESLKQKHAGGQVIMYCDTVKKTIRLVEVLECVYFHQNIGSSKEKSELVKQLTKGRQQVFTAINVLGLGINAPTIQAVVHVGTIQKMRHYAQESGRAGRDGRKSKAIIM
;
A
#
# COMPACT_ATOMS: atom_id res chain seq x y z
N GLU A 1 1.49 8.61 14.58
CA GLU A 1 1.74 8.84 13.14
C GLU A 1 3.23 8.83 12.83
N ASP A 2 4.07 9.52 13.60
CA ASP A 2 5.53 9.52 13.45
C ASP A 2 6.17 8.14 13.34
N ALA A 3 5.70 7.17 14.13
CA ALA A 3 6.19 5.80 14.05
C ALA A 3 5.91 5.13 12.70
N VAL A 4 4.73 5.39 12.12
CA VAL A 4 4.34 4.87 10.79
C VAL A 4 5.22 5.48 9.72
N VAL A 5 5.40 6.81 9.77
CA VAL A 5 6.25 7.55 8.82
C VAL A 5 7.69 7.04 8.87
N LYS A 6 8.28 6.95 10.07
CA LYS A 6 9.64 6.42 10.26
C LYS A 6 9.78 4.99 9.75
N LEU A 7 8.78 4.13 10.03
CA LEU A 7 8.79 2.76 9.53
C LEU A 7 8.77 2.73 8.00
N VAL A 8 7.87 3.48 7.37
CA VAL A 8 7.69 3.46 5.92
C VAL A 8 8.94 3.99 5.21
N GLU A 9 9.53 5.07 5.71
CA GLU A 9 10.80 5.59 5.17
C GLU A 9 11.94 4.57 5.32
N SER A 10 12.02 3.88 6.46
CA SER A 10 12.99 2.79 6.64
C SER A 10 12.76 1.64 5.66
N LEU A 11 11.50 1.27 5.39
CA LEU A 11 11.15 0.22 4.46
C LEU A 11 11.49 0.61 3.01
N LYS A 12 11.23 1.87 2.60
CA LYS A 12 11.63 2.39 1.27
C LYS A 12 13.13 2.26 1.05
N GLN A 13 13.93 2.66 2.04
CA GLN A 13 15.40 2.58 1.98
C GLN A 13 15.88 1.13 1.93
N LYS A 14 15.31 0.25 2.76
CA LYS A 14 15.70 -1.16 2.83
C LYS A 14 15.33 -1.94 1.56
N HIS A 15 14.25 -1.54 0.90
CA HIS A 15 13.75 -2.17 -0.31
C HIS A 15 13.97 -1.24 -1.51
N ALA A 16 15.24 -0.93 -1.81
CA ALA A 16 15.59 -0.17 -3.00
C ALA A 16 15.01 -0.84 -4.26
N GLY A 17 14.05 -0.17 -4.91
CA GLY A 17 13.31 -0.69 -6.07
C GLY A 17 12.07 -1.54 -5.75
N GLY A 18 11.76 -1.77 -4.48
CA GLY A 18 10.52 -2.37 -4.00
C GLY A 18 9.48 -1.32 -3.60
N GLN A 19 8.22 -1.75 -3.53
CA GLN A 19 7.10 -0.90 -3.13
C GLN A 19 6.57 -1.28 -1.74
N VAL A 20 6.05 -0.27 -1.06
CA VAL A 20 5.34 -0.38 0.22
C VAL A 20 3.89 0.00 -0.01
N ILE A 21 2.96 -0.84 0.44
CA ILE A 21 1.53 -0.52 0.46
C ILE A 21 1.04 -0.39 1.89
N MET A 22 0.30 0.68 2.16
CA MET A 22 -0.31 0.96 3.45
C MET A 22 -1.82 0.77 3.39
N TYR A 23 -2.37 -0.08 4.24
CA TYR A 23 -3.81 -0.25 4.42
C TYR A 23 -4.26 0.45 5.69
N CYS A 24 -5.15 1.42 5.56
CA CYS A 24 -5.68 2.17 6.70
C CYS A 24 -7.13 1.75 7.00
N ASP A 25 -7.48 1.76 8.28
CA ASP A 25 -8.85 1.51 8.75
C ASP A 25 -9.84 2.65 8.46
N THR A 26 -9.35 3.88 8.26
CA THR A 26 -10.17 5.08 8.10
C THR A 26 -9.64 6.01 7.01
N VAL A 27 -10.55 6.64 6.25
CA VAL A 27 -10.21 7.61 5.20
C VAL A 27 -9.42 8.79 5.74
N LYS A 28 -9.80 9.30 6.92
CA LYS A 28 -9.11 10.43 7.57
C LYS A 28 -7.62 10.14 7.79
N LYS A 29 -7.29 8.93 8.28
CA LYS A 29 -5.91 8.51 8.50
C LYS A 29 -5.18 8.34 7.17
N THR A 30 -5.85 7.82 6.15
CA THR A 30 -5.28 7.68 4.82
C THR A 30 -4.89 9.03 4.21
N ILE A 31 -5.79 10.01 4.23
CA ILE A 31 -5.54 11.36 3.71
C ILE A 31 -4.33 11.99 4.41
N ARG A 32 -4.28 11.88 5.73
CA ARG A 32 -3.18 12.44 6.51
C ARG A 32 -1.83 11.80 6.20
N LEU A 33 -1.78 10.48 6.00
CA LEU A 33 -0.55 9.80 5.59
C LEU A 33 -0.16 10.14 4.15
N VAL A 34 -1.12 10.39 3.27
CA VAL A 34 -0.89 10.86 1.89
C VAL A 34 -0.20 12.22 1.90
N GLU A 35 -0.68 13.15 2.72
CA GLU A 35 -0.07 14.47 2.89
C GLU A 35 1.36 14.38 3.45
N VAL A 36 1.57 13.57 4.50
CA VAL A 36 2.87 13.52 5.19
C VAL A 36 3.93 12.74 4.41
N LEU A 37 3.55 11.70 3.68
CA LEU A 37 4.48 10.84 2.94
C LEU A 37 4.52 11.14 1.43
N GLU A 38 3.78 12.16 0.98
CA GLU A 38 3.64 12.54 -0.43
C GLU A 38 3.37 11.33 -1.33
N CYS A 39 2.47 10.45 -0.87
CA CYS A 39 2.25 9.14 -1.47
C CYS A 39 0.90 9.03 -2.17
N VAL A 40 0.75 8.03 -3.04
CA VAL A 40 -0.44 7.91 -3.87
C VAL A 40 -1.57 7.23 -3.10
N TYR A 41 -2.72 7.89 -3.02
CA TYR A 41 -3.94 7.29 -2.48
C TYR A 41 -4.66 6.44 -3.52
N PHE A 42 -5.02 5.23 -3.15
CA PHE A 42 -5.82 4.30 -3.92
C PHE A 42 -7.19 4.09 -3.26
N HIS A 43 -8.27 4.56 -3.88
CA HIS A 43 -9.64 4.28 -3.44
C HIS A 43 -10.53 3.78 -4.58
N GLN A 44 -11.58 3.02 -4.22
CA GLN A 44 -12.49 2.40 -5.20
C GLN A 44 -13.24 3.42 -6.07
N ASN A 45 -13.41 4.66 -5.57
CA ASN A 45 -14.12 5.75 -6.24
C ASN A 45 -13.17 6.72 -6.96
N ILE A 46 -11.92 6.35 -7.26
CA ILE A 46 -11.04 7.24 -8.04
C ILE A 46 -11.56 7.31 -9.47
N GLY A 47 -12.27 8.41 -9.73
CA GLY A 47 -12.47 9.01 -11.03
C GLY A 47 -12.99 8.08 -12.12
N SER A 48 -12.67 8.46 -13.34
CA SER A 48 -12.94 7.72 -14.57
C SER A 48 -12.14 6.42 -14.64
N SER A 49 -12.59 5.49 -15.49
CA SER A 49 -11.85 4.26 -15.82
C SER A 49 -10.38 4.52 -16.22
N LYS A 50 -10.11 5.68 -16.83
CA LYS A 50 -8.77 6.10 -17.27
C LYS A 50 -7.84 6.38 -16.09
N GLU A 51 -8.29 7.10 -15.07
CA GLU A 51 -7.49 7.41 -13.87
C GLU A 51 -7.15 6.15 -13.10
N LYS A 52 -8.12 5.25 -12.96
CA LYS A 52 -7.91 3.94 -12.36
C LYS A 52 -6.88 3.11 -13.12
N SER A 53 -6.93 3.12 -14.45
CA SER A 53 -5.95 2.44 -15.31
C SER A 53 -4.54 3.02 -15.11
N GLU A 54 -4.41 4.34 -14.99
CA GLU A 54 -3.13 4.99 -14.78
C GLU A 54 -2.53 4.67 -13.40
N LEU A 55 -3.33 4.66 -12.34
CA LEU A 55 -2.87 4.25 -11.01
C LEU A 55 -2.39 2.80 -10.98
N VAL A 56 -3.12 1.89 -11.63
CA VAL A 56 -2.68 0.50 -11.77
C VAL A 56 -1.36 0.45 -12.53
N LYS A 57 -1.19 1.22 -13.61
CA LYS A 57 0.10 1.30 -14.33
C LYS A 57 1.22 1.84 -13.44
N GLN A 58 0.98 2.86 -12.63
CA GLN A 58 1.98 3.42 -11.72
C GLN A 58 2.43 2.39 -10.67
N LEU A 59 1.47 1.64 -10.12
CA LEU A 59 1.72 0.55 -9.20
C LEU A 59 2.51 -0.58 -9.87
N THR A 60 2.09 -1.06 -11.03
CA THR A 60 2.79 -2.16 -11.73
C THR A 60 4.16 -1.77 -12.26
N LYS A 61 4.36 -0.51 -12.68
CA LYS A 61 5.64 -0.03 -13.24
C LYS A 61 6.65 0.42 -12.17
N GLY A 62 6.31 0.36 -10.87
CA GLY A 62 7.24 0.75 -9.81
C GLY A 62 7.55 2.26 -9.73
N ARG A 63 6.78 3.12 -10.40
CA ARG A 63 7.07 4.57 -10.48
C ARG A 63 6.93 5.26 -9.14
N GLN A 64 5.96 4.81 -8.34
CA GLN A 64 5.79 5.26 -6.96
C GLN A 64 6.22 4.14 -6.02
N GLN A 65 6.95 4.49 -4.96
CA GLN A 65 7.42 3.51 -3.96
C GLN A 65 6.40 3.27 -2.84
N VAL A 66 5.53 4.24 -2.55
CA VAL A 66 4.56 4.14 -1.45
C VAL A 66 3.15 4.40 -1.96
N PHE A 67 2.24 3.52 -1.58
CA PHE A 67 0.81 3.64 -1.84
C PHE A 67 0.02 3.51 -0.56
N THR A 68 -1.14 4.15 -0.53
CA THR A 68 -2.11 4.01 0.56
C THR A 68 -3.44 3.53 0.01
N ALA A 69 -4.17 2.75 0.79
CA ALA A 69 -5.49 2.28 0.42
C ALA A 69 -6.40 2.16 1.65
N ILE A 70 -7.70 2.33 1.42
CA ILE A 70 -8.72 1.87 2.35
C ILE A 70 -9.16 0.45 1.96
N ASN A 71 -9.59 -0.31 2.96
CA ASN A 71 -9.93 -1.75 3.09
C ASN A 71 -10.66 -2.49 1.94
N VAL A 72 -10.46 -2.14 0.66
CA VAL A 72 -10.97 -2.84 -0.53
C VAL A 72 -10.10 -2.51 -1.74
N LEU A 73 -8.83 -2.92 -1.72
CA LEU A 73 -8.08 -3.06 -2.98
C LEU A 73 -8.55 -4.35 -3.66
N GLY A 74 -9.78 -4.34 -4.19
CA GLY A 74 -10.44 -5.50 -4.82
C GLY A 74 -9.98 -5.80 -6.25
N LEU A 75 -8.96 -5.09 -6.74
CA LEU A 75 -8.68 -5.00 -8.18
C LEU A 75 -7.84 -6.13 -8.78
N GLY A 76 -7.60 -7.21 -8.04
CA GLY A 76 -6.75 -8.29 -8.56
C GLY A 76 -5.34 -7.84 -8.95
N ILE A 77 -4.89 -6.66 -8.48
CA ILE A 77 -3.62 -6.06 -8.90
C ILE A 77 -2.48 -7.01 -8.57
N ASN A 78 -1.78 -7.44 -9.61
CA ASN A 78 -0.59 -8.25 -9.52
C ASN A 78 0.64 -7.35 -9.69
N ALA A 79 1.11 -6.78 -8.59
CA ALA A 79 2.33 -5.98 -8.54
C ALA A 79 3.41 -6.80 -7.82
N PRO A 80 4.24 -7.56 -8.55
CA PRO A 80 5.28 -8.40 -7.94
C PRO A 80 6.35 -7.60 -7.20
N THR A 81 6.43 -6.30 -7.46
CA THR A 81 7.33 -5.33 -6.85
C THR A 81 6.99 -4.93 -5.42
N ILE A 82 5.82 -5.33 -4.87
CA ILE A 82 5.45 -5.01 -3.49
C ILE A 82 6.28 -5.85 -2.52
N GLN A 83 7.14 -5.21 -1.74
CA GLN A 83 8.02 -5.86 -0.76
C GLN A 83 7.54 -5.70 0.68
N ALA A 84 6.68 -4.72 0.96
CA ALA A 84 6.09 -4.56 2.27
C ALA A 84 4.61 -4.17 2.22
N VAL A 85 3.83 -4.76 3.11
CA VAL A 85 2.46 -4.36 3.43
C VAL A 85 2.44 -3.87 4.88
N VAL A 86 1.88 -2.69 5.10
CA VAL A 86 1.72 -2.10 6.43
C VAL A 86 0.24 -1.83 6.67
N HIS A 87 -0.34 -2.50 7.65
CA HIS A 87 -1.68 -2.20 8.14
C HIS A 87 -1.60 -1.17 9.25
N VAL A 88 -2.32 -0.06 9.10
CA VAL A 88 -2.32 1.06 10.02
C VAL A 88 -3.71 1.22 10.64
N GLY A 89 -3.84 0.79 11.89
CA GLY A 89 -5.07 0.75 12.65
C GLY A 89 -5.73 -0.64 12.70
N THR A 90 -7.03 -0.64 12.94
CA THR A 90 -7.74 -1.87 13.31
C THR A 90 -7.96 -2.79 12.11
N ILE A 91 -7.51 -4.04 12.23
CA ILE A 91 -7.86 -5.12 11.30
C ILE A 91 -9.31 -5.53 11.54
N GLN A 92 -10.22 -5.09 10.68
CA GLN A 92 -11.65 -5.39 10.84
C GLN A 92 -11.99 -6.87 10.60
N LYS A 93 -11.28 -7.52 9.68
CA LYS A 93 -11.52 -8.93 9.29
C LYS A 93 -10.20 -9.62 8.96
N MET A 94 -9.92 -10.74 9.61
CA MET A 94 -8.70 -11.53 9.36
C MET A 94 -8.56 -12.00 7.90
N ARG A 95 -9.68 -12.26 7.22
CA ARG A 95 -9.69 -12.58 5.78
C ARG A 95 -9.11 -11.45 4.93
N HIS A 96 -9.45 -10.20 5.25
CA HIS A 96 -8.94 -9.05 4.51
C HIS A 96 -7.44 -8.92 4.75
N TYR A 97 -7.01 -8.99 6.02
CA TYR A 97 -5.60 -9.00 6.36
C TYR A 97 -4.84 -10.07 5.57
N ALA A 98 -5.29 -11.33 5.57
CA ALA A 98 -4.63 -12.41 4.85
C ALA A 98 -4.51 -12.14 3.34
N GLN A 99 -5.55 -11.57 2.72
CA GLN A 99 -5.53 -11.23 1.29
C GLN A 99 -4.60 -10.05 0.99
N GLU A 100 -4.61 -9.02 1.84
CA GLU A 100 -3.84 -7.80 1.71
C GLU A 100 -2.35 -8.03 1.99
N SER A 101 -2.02 -8.73 3.07
CA SER A 101 -0.66 -9.09 3.43
C SER A 101 -0.02 -9.99 2.38
N GLY A 102 -0.80 -10.88 1.77
CA GLY A 102 -0.37 -11.76 0.67
C GLY A 102 -0.04 -11.04 -0.66
N ARG A 103 -0.11 -9.70 -0.69
CA ARG A 103 0.39 -8.90 -1.82
C ARG A 103 1.91 -8.75 -1.80
N ALA A 104 2.55 -8.87 -0.63
CA ALA A 104 3.98 -8.69 -0.48
C ALA A 104 4.76 -9.94 -0.91
N GLY A 105 5.91 -9.77 -1.59
CA GLY A 105 6.84 -10.86 -1.91
C GLY A 105 6.34 -11.83 -2.98
N ARG A 106 5.48 -11.37 -3.90
CA ARG A 106 4.99 -12.17 -5.03
C ARG A 106 6.07 -12.54 -6.05
N ASP A 107 7.24 -11.93 -5.95
CA ASP A 107 8.44 -12.27 -6.70
C ASP A 107 9.32 -13.34 -6.01
N GLY A 108 8.87 -13.89 -4.87
CA GLY A 108 9.59 -14.91 -4.11
C GLY A 108 10.72 -14.36 -3.23
N ARG A 109 10.97 -13.04 -3.22
CA ARG A 109 11.98 -12.42 -2.37
C ARG A 109 11.43 -12.18 -0.96
N LYS A 110 12.34 -12.01 0.00
CA LYS A 110 11.98 -11.66 1.39
C LYS A 110 11.13 -10.38 1.41
N SER A 111 9.98 -10.48 2.05
CA SER A 111 9.00 -9.40 2.18
C SER A 111 8.54 -9.24 3.64
N LYS A 112 7.75 -8.20 3.91
CA LYS A 112 7.19 -7.94 5.25
C LYS A 112 5.69 -7.68 5.19
N ALA A 113 4.99 -8.17 6.21
CA ALA A 113 3.64 -7.75 6.56
C ALA A 113 3.67 -7.27 8.02
N ILE A 114 3.23 -6.03 8.26
CA ILE A 114 3.35 -5.35 9.56
C ILE A 114 1.99 -4.78 9.95
N ILE A 115 1.60 -4.91 11.22
CA ILE A 115 0.40 -4.30 11.79
C ILE A 115 0.85 -3.23 12.80
N MET A 116 0.26 -2.05 12.73
CA MET A 116 0.52 -0.89 13.59
C MET A 116 -0.76 -0.25 14.12
#